data_AF-A0A553JMY6-F1
#
_entry.id   AF-A0A553JMY6-F1
#
_cell.length_a   1.000
_cell.length_b   1.000
_cell.length_c   1.000
_cell.angle_alpha   90.00
_cell.angle_beta   90.00
_cell.angle_gamma   90.00
#
_symmetry.space_group_name_H-M   'P 1'
#
loop_
_entity.id
_entity.type
_entity.pdbx_description
1 polymer ?
#
loop_
_entity_poly.entity_id
_entity_poly.type
_entity_poly.pdbx_seq_one_letter_code
_entity_poly.pdbx_strand_id
1 'polypeptide(L)'
;MNLDEYRQLAKAKPRTGKNKGNAKAQAAKLARDVALHLLELPTYEKEVRFHPVRQWRFDYAWPDLKIALEIHGGVFTDGRHNRGKGFTEDRVKMNSAQLLGWTVIEATTAQVNNGQMLQWVMSAIESRSCDASN
;
A
#
# COMPACT_ATOMS: atom_id res chain seq x y z
N MET A 1 7.48 -35.80 -7.38
CA MET A 1 6.19 -35.08 -7.49
C MET A 1 6.20 -34.26 -8.77
N ASN A 2 5.33 -34.61 -9.70
CA ASN A 2 5.20 -33.98 -11.02
C ASN A 2 4.38 -32.66 -10.92
N LEU A 3 4.63 -31.70 -11.82
CA LEU A 3 3.86 -30.47 -11.99
C LEU A 3 2.33 -30.71 -12.05
N ASP A 4 1.90 -31.83 -12.62
CA ASP A 4 0.48 -32.22 -12.69
C ASP A 4 -0.06 -32.75 -11.36
N GLU A 5 0.76 -33.42 -10.53
CA GLU A 5 0.38 -33.80 -9.16
C GLU A 5 0.26 -32.56 -8.26
N TYR A 6 1.17 -31.58 -8.39
CA TYR A 6 1.10 -30.31 -7.67
C TYR A 6 -0.19 -29.52 -8.01
N ARG A 7 -0.59 -29.53 -9.29
CA ARG A 7 -1.84 -28.90 -9.75
C ARG A 7 -3.09 -29.56 -9.19
N GLN A 8 -3.08 -30.88 -9.00
CA GLN A 8 -4.22 -31.59 -8.41
C GLN A 8 -4.36 -31.35 -6.91
N LEU A 9 -3.26 -31.12 -6.19
CA LEU A 9 -3.26 -30.74 -4.78
C LEU A 9 -3.73 -29.29 -4.55
N ALA A 10 -3.57 -28.41 -5.55
CA ALA A 10 -3.94 -26.99 -5.48
C ALA A 10 -5.40 -26.68 -5.85
N LYS A 11 -6.33 -27.64 -5.77
CA LYS A 11 -7.75 -27.41 -6.06
C LYS A 11 -8.40 -26.53 -4.97
N ALA A 12 -8.69 -25.28 -5.32
CA ALA A 12 -9.36 -24.32 -4.44
C ALA A 12 -10.83 -24.73 -4.15
N LYS A 13 -11.24 -24.57 -2.89
CA LYS A 13 -12.61 -24.79 -2.40
C LYS A 13 -13.61 -23.83 -3.10
N PRO A 14 -14.88 -24.22 -3.33
CA PRO A 14 -15.87 -23.34 -3.96
C PRO A 14 -16.03 -22.05 -3.14
N ARG A 15 -15.95 -20.90 -3.82
CA ARG A 15 -15.98 -19.57 -3.21
C ARG A 15 -17.43 -19.17 -2.95
N THR A 16 -17.77 -18.85 -1.70
CA THR A 16 -19.05 -18.19 -1.37
C THR A 16 -19.09 -16.80 -2.01
N GLY A 17 -20.22 -16.45 -2.62
CA GLY A 17 -20.40 -15.21 -3.36
C GLY A 17 -20.16 -13.97 -2.50
N LYS A 18 -19.32 -13.03 -2.97
CA LYS A 18 -19.06 -11.75 -2.30
C LYS A 18 -20.28 -10.81 -2.39
N ASN A 19 -20.69 -10.21 -1.28
CA ASN A 19 -21.55 -9.02 -1.29
C ASN A 19 -20.74 -7.79 -1.73
N LYS A 20 -20.70 -7.54 -3.05
CA LYS A 20 -19.93 -6.44 -3.68
C LYS A 20 -20.28 -5.04 -3.13
N GLY A 21 -21.50 -4.83 -2.64
CA GLY A 21 -21.94 -3.55 -2.05
C GLY A 21 -21.14 -3.13 -0.82
N ASN A 22 -20.81 -4.07 0.08
CA ASN A 22 -20.12 -3.78 1.33
C ASN A 22 -18.64 -3.43 1.12
N ALA A 23 -17.98 -4.05 0.13
CA ALA A 23 -16.56 -3.80 -0.15
C ALA A 23 -16.31 -2.38 -0.69
N LYS A 24 -17.19 -1.88 -1.57
CA LYS A 24 -17.07 -0.51 -2.12
C LYS A 24 -17.27 0.55 -1.03
N ALA A 25 -18.27 0.34 -0.16
CA ALA A 25 -18.53 1.23 0.96
C ALA A 25 -17.36 1.25 1.96
N GLN A 26 -16.77 0.09 2.27
CA GLN A 26 -15.59 -0.01 3.14
C GLN A 26 -14.37 0.69 2.54
N ALA A 27 -14.12 0.52 1.24
CA ALA A 27 -13.01 1.21 0.56
C ALA A 27 -13.21 2.74 0.56
N ALA A 28 -14.43 3.22 0.30
CA ALA A 28 -14.74 4.65 0.37
C ALA A 28 -14.58 5.20 1.80
N LYS A 29 -15.01 4.44 2.81
CA LYS A 29 -14.81 4.79 4.22
C LYS A 29 -13.32 4.94 4.54
N LEU A 30 -12.52 3.95 4.15
CA LEU A 30 -11.08 3.94 4.37
C LEU A 30 -10.38 5.12 3.70
N ALA A 31 -10.71 5.40 2.43
CA ALA A 31 -10.13 6.54 1.71
C ALA A 31 -10.45 7.88 2.39
N ARG A 32 -11.66 8.03 2.94
CA ARG A 32 -12.05 9.21 3.72
C ARG A 32 -11.28 9.30 5.04
N ASP A 33 -11.13 8.19 5.76
CA ASP A 33 -10.40 8.17 7.04
C ASP A 33 -8.91 8.51 6.82
N VAL A 34 -8.28 7.98 5.77
CA VAL A 34 -6.91 8.37 5.36
C VAL A 34 -6.86 9.87 5.06
N ALA A 35 -7.76 10.39 4.23
CA ALA A 35 -7.77 11.81 3.87
C ALA A 35 -7.91 12.74 5.09
N LEU A 36 -8.69 12.34 6.10
CA LEU A 36 -8.82 13.09 7.37
C LEU A 36 -7.51 13.11 8.15
N HIS A 37 -6.80 11.98 8.25
CA HIS A 37 -5.51 11.93 8.92
C HIS A 37 -4.43 12.79 8.23
N LEU A 38 -4.46 12.88 6.90
CA LEU A 38 -3.45 13.62 6.15
C LEU A 38 -3.74 15.13 6.04
N LEU A 39 -4.85 15.61 6.59
CA LEU A 39 -5.30 16.99 6.40
C LEU A 39 -4.33 18.04 6.99
N GLU A 40 -3.69 17.71 8.12
CA GLU A 40 -2.77 18.60 8.83
C GLU A 40 -1.30 18.40 8.43
N LEU A 41 -1.04 17.54 7.45
CA LEU A 41 0.31 17.30 6.94
C LEU A 41 0.63 18.26 5.78
N PRO A 42 1.92 18.42 5.43
CA PRO A 42 2.33 19.10 4.20
C PRO A 42 1.56 18.57 2.99
N THR A 43 1.43 19.41 1.94
CA THR A 43 0.70 19.03 0.73
C THR A 43 1.24 17.73 0.16
N TYR A 44 0.34 16.77 -0.04
CA TYR A 44 0.63 15.48 -0.65
C TYR A 44 0.01 15.39 -2.04
N GLU A 45 0.62 14.55 -2.88
CA GLU A 45 0.10 14.19 -4.19
C GLU A 45 -0.44 12.76 -4.19
N LYS A 46 -1.42 12.49 -5.05
CA LYS A 46 -2.01 11.15 -5.23
C LYS A 46 -1.53 10.52 -6.53
N GLU A 47 -1.48 9.19 -6.57
CA GLU A 47 -1.19 8.42 -7.80
C GLU A 47 0.16 8.78 -8.43
N VAL A 48 1.17 9.09 -7.62
CA VAL A 48 2.47 9.61 -8.08
C VAL A 48 3.29 8.52 -8.74
N ARG A 49 3.65 8.73 -10.02
CA ARG A 49 4.55 7.83 -10.74
C ARG A 49 6.00 8.06 -10.29
N PHE A 50 6.61 7.08 -9.65
CA PHE A 50 7.96 7.23 -9.09
C PHE A 50 9.06 6.52 -9.90
N HIS A 51 8.70 5.51 -10.70
CA HIS A 51 9.67 4.70 -11.43
C HIS A 51 9.89 5.27 -12.85
N PRO A 52 11.14 5.36 -13.34
CA PRO A 52 11.43 5.95 -14.66
C PRO A 52 10.85 5.14 -15.83
N VAL A 53 10.95 3.80 -15.76
CA VAL A 53 10.50 2.88 -16.81
C VAL A 53 9.11 2.28 -16.56
N ARG A 54 8.89 1.71 -15.36
CA ARG A 54 7.61 1.10 -14.99
C ARG A 54 6.56 2.17 -14.67
N GLN A 55 5.30 1.89 -14.98
CA GLN A 55 4.18 2.79 -14.68
C GLN A 55 3.65 2.61 -13.25
N TRP A 56 4.53 2.34 -12.28
CA TRP A 56 4.13 2.19 -10.88
C TRP A 56 3.82 3.52 -10.24
N ARG A 57 2.75 3.53 -9.45
CA ARG A 57 2.25 4.70 -8.73
C ARG A 57 2.13 4.39 -7.24
N PHE A 58 2.36 5.38 -6.40
CA PHE A 58 1.98 5.34 -4.99
C PHE A 58 0.56 5.89 -4.81
N ASP A 59 -0.19 5.38 -3.85
CA ASP A 59 -1.49 5.95 -3.49
C ASP A 59 -1.35 7.43 -3.09
N TYR A 60 -0.35 7.74 -2.25
CA TYR A 60 -0.03 9.08 -1.75
C TYR A 60 1.49 9.29 -1.69
N ALA A 61 1.98 10.52 -1.92
CA ALA A 61 3.39 10.84 -1.80
C ALA A 61 3.65 12.32 -1.48
N TRP A 62 4.83 12.57 -0.89
CA TRP A 62 5.49 13.87 -0.76
C TRP A 62 6.77 13.81 -1.61
N PRO A 63 6.72 14.15 -2.90
CA PRO A 63 7.84 13.94 -3.82
C PRO A 63 9.12 14.66 -3.40
N ASP A 64 8.99 15.90 -2.89
CA ASP A 64 10.12 16.71 -2.44
C ASP A 64 10.88 16.07 -1.29
N LEU A 65 10.18 15.32 -0.42
CA LEU A 65 10.77 14.60 0.71
C LEU A 65 11.15 13.16 0.37
N LYS A 66 10.82 12.68 -0.84
CA LYS A 66 10.86 11.25 -1.22
C LYS A 66 10.17 10.34 -0.19
N ILE A 67 8.98 10.73 0.25
CA ILE A 67 8.13 9.91 1.14
C ILE A 67 6.90 9.45 0.37
N ALA A 68 6.54 8.18 0.53
CA ALA A 68 5.32 7.60 -0.04
C ALA A 68 4.50 6.87 1.02
N LEU A 69 3.19 6.83 0.83
CA LEU A 69 2.24 6.10 1.65
C LEU A 69 1.37 5.21 0.75
N GLU A 70 1.35 3.91 1.02
CA GLU A 70 0.57 2.89 0.33
C GLU A 70 -0.44 2.26 1.30
N ILE A 71 -1.72 2.20 0.90
CA ILE A 71 -2.81 1.70 1.74
C ILE A 71 -3.26 0.32 1.29
N HIS A 72 -2.88 -0.69 2.05
CA HIS A 72 -3.29 -2.07 1.84
C HIS A 72 -4.67 -2.33 2.46
N GLY A 73 -5.72 -2.05 1.70
CA GLY A 73 -7.09 -2.41 2.05
C GLY A 73 -7.36 -3.91 1.92
N GLY A 74 -8.17 -4.46 2.84
CA GLY A 74 -8.70 -5.82 2.68
C GLY A 74 -7.66 -6.94 2.79
N VAL A 75 -6.61 -6.78 3.60
CA VAL A 75 -5.52 -7.77 3.79
C VAL A 75 -6.03 -9.17 4.15
N PHE A 76 -7.11 -9.27 4.93
CA PHE A 76 -7.75 -10.55 5.31
C PHE A 76 -8.77 -11.07 4.29
N THR A 77 -8.95 -10.38 3.16
CA THR A 77 -9.85 -10.82 2.09
C THR A 77 -9.06 -11.52 0.99
N ASP A 78 -9.55 -12.67 0.53
CA ASP A 78 -8.90 -13.43 -0.54
C ASP A 78 -8.94 -12.62 -1.87
N GLY A 79 -7.79 -12.01 -2.19
CA GLY A 79 -7.59 -10.98 -3.21
C GLY A 79 -6.19 -11.03 -3.83
N ARG A 80 -5.90 -10.10 -4.76
CA ARG A 80 -4.66 -10.09 -5.57
C ARG A 80 -3.38 -10.15 -4.72
N HIS A 81 -3.37 -9.50 -3.55
CA HIS A 81 -2.20 -9.37 -2.68
C HIS A 81 -1.89 -10.67 -1.90
N ASN A 82 -2.86 -11.60 -1.80
CA ASN A 82 -2.66 -12.90 -1.14
C ASN A 82 -2.30 -14.03 -2.12
N ARG A 83 -2.19 -13.73 -3.43
CA ARG A 83 -1.67 -14.67 -4.43
C ARG A 83 -0.16 -14.46 -4.54
N GLY A 84 0.63 -15.54 -4.48
CA GLY A 84 2.10 -15.47 -4.44
C GLY A 84 2.74 -14.63 -5.55
N LYS A 85 2.15 -14.62 -6.76
CA LYS A 85 2.60 -13.75 -7.86
C LYS A 85 2.40 -12.24 -7.56
N GLY A 86 1.22 -11.86 -7.07
CA GLY A 86 0.91 -10.46 -6.75
C GLY A 86 1.80 -9.95 -5.63
N PHE A 87 1.93 -10.73 -4.56
CA PHE A 87 2.82 -10.41 -3.45
C PHE A 87 4.28 -10.20 -3.90
N THR A 88 4.80 -11.07 -4.76
CA THR A 88 6.18 -10.95 -5.28
C THR A 88 6.35 -9.69 -6.12
N GLU A 89 5.41 -9.38 -7.01
CA GLU A 89 5.42 -8.15 -7.81
C GLU A 89 5.37 -6.90 -6.93
N ASP A 90 4.56 -6.91 -5.86
CA ASP A 90 4.48 -5.81 -4.90
C ASP A 90 5.81 -5.61 -4.18
N ARG A 91 6.50 -6.68 -3.77
CA ARG A 91 7.85 -6.57 -3.17
C ARG A 91 8.87 -5.99 -4.15
N VAL A 92 8.82 -6.37 -5.43
CA VAL A 92 9.69 -5.76 -6.45
C VAL A 92 9.42 -4.27 -6.59
N LYS A 93 8.13 -3.85 -6.62
CA LYS A 93 7.74 -2.44 -6.64
C LYS A 93 8.30 -1.68 -5.43
N MET A 94 8.08 -2.21 -4.22
CA MET A 94 8.52 -1.55 -2.97
C MET A 94 10.04 -1.48 -2.84
N ASN A 95 10.76 -2.53 -3.22
CA ASN A 95 12.24 -2.50 -3.20
C ASN A 95 12.79 -1.52 -4.24
N SER A 96 12.16 -1.44 -5.42
CA SER A 96 12.56 -0.46 -6.44
C SER A 96 12.35 0.98 -5.96
N ALA A 97 11.27 1.25 -5.23
CA ALA A 97 11.05 2.55 -4.60
C ALA A 97 12.16 2.90 -3.59
N GLN A 98 12.48 1.97 -2.69
CA GLN A 98 13.55 2.16 -1.70
C GLN A 98 14.90 2.43 -2.35
N LEU A 99 15.26 1.67 -3.40
CA LEU A 99 16.51 1.87 -4.16
C LEU A 99 16.57 3.23 -4.88
N LEU A 100 15.42 3.85 -5.18
CA LEU A 100 15.33 5.21 -5.73
C LEU A 100 15.37 6.31 -4.65
N GLY A 101 15.59 5.90 -3.39
CA GLY A 101 15.73 6.79 -2.23
C GLY A 101 14.41 7.12 -1.55
N TRP A 102 13.32 6.42 -1.87
CA TRP A 102 12.03 6.65 -1.24
C TRP A 102 11.93 5.97 0.12
N THR A 103 11.40 6.69 1.10
CA THR A 103 10.85 6.09 2.33
C THR A 103 9.39 5.74 2.06
N VAL A 104 9.05 4.45 2.03
CA VAL A 104 7.68 3.99 1.75
C VAL A 104 7.04 3.46 3.03
N ILE A 105 5.95 4.09 3.46
CA ILE A 105 5.11 3.63 4.56
C ILE A 105 3.99 2.77 3.98
N GLU A 106 3.97 1.48 4.33
CA GLU A 106 2.90 0.55 3.96
C GLU A 106 1.94 0.39 5.15
N ALA A 107 0.68 0.83 5.00
CA ALA A 107 -0.30 0.79 6.09
C ALA A 107 -1.54 -0.04 5.72
N THR A 108 -2.07 -0.77 6.68
CA THR A 108 -3.30 -1.56 6.57
C THR A 108 -4.50 -0.78 7.11
N THR A 109 -5.72 -1.24 6.79
CA THR A 109 -6.95 -0.67 7.35
C THR A 109 -6.94 -0.54 8.88
N ALA A 110 -6.37 -1.52 9.59
CA ALA A 110 -6.30 -1.49 11.06
C ALA A 110 -5.38 -0.36 11.57
N GLN A 111 -4.26 -0.14 10.87
CA GLN A 111 -3.26 0.89 11.18
C GLN A 111 -3.74 2.30 10.85
N VAL A 112 -4.61 2.43 9.85
CA VAL A 112 -5.34 3.69 9.62
C VAL A 112 -6.30 3.94 10.80
N ASN A 113 -7.14 2.96 11.13
CA ASN A 113 -8.18 3.13 12.14
C ASN A 113 -7.63 3.40 13.56
N ASN A 114 -6.45 2.89 13.90
CA ASN A 114 -5.85 3.09 15.21
C ASN A 114 -4.85 4.28 15.26
N GLY A 115 -4.72 5.03 14.15
CA GLY A 115 -3.84 6.21 14.05
C GLY A 115 -2.35 5.91 13.86
N GLN A 116 -1.94 4.64 13.89
CA GLN A 116 -0.52 4.25 13.75
C GLN A 116 0.07 4.68 12.39
N MET A 117 -0.73 4.64 11.32
CA MET A 117 -0.34 5.14 10.00
C MET A 117 0.11 6.61 10.07
N LEU A 118 -0.66 7.47 10.74
CA LEU A 118 -0.35 8.89 10.81
C LEU A 118 0.97 9.12 11.55
N GLN A 119 1.19 8.42 12.67
CA GLN A 119 2.44 8.52 13.44
C GLN A 119 3.66 8.20 12.58
N TRP A 120 3.61 7.12 11.80
CA TRP A 120 4.72 6.74 10.91
C TRP A 120 4.99 7.77 9.81
N VAL A 121 3.93 8.32 9.21
CA VAL A 121 4.08 9.37 8.20
C VAL A 121 4.72 10.62 8.80
N MET A 122 4.29 11.04 9.99
CA MET A 122 4.86 12.19 10.69
C MET A 122 6.35 11.96 11.00
N SER A 123 6.72 10.80 11.55
CA SER A 123 8.12 10.45 11.81
C SER A 123 8.97 10.43 10.53
N ALA A 124 8.41 9.95 9.41
CA ALA A 124 9.11 9.97 8.14
C ALA A 124 9.36 11.41 7.65
N ILE A 125 8.36 12.29 7.75
CA ILE A 125 8.47 13.70 7.36
C ILE A 125 9.50 14.42 8.22
N GLU A 126 9.46 14.21 9.54
CA GLU A 126 10.41 14.78 10.49
C GLU A 126 11.85 14.34 10.16
N SER A 127 12.07 13.04 9.92
CA SER A 127 13.40 12.51 9.59
C SER A 127 13.99 13.16 8.32
N ARG A 128 13.17 13.35 7.28
CA ARG A 128 13.60 13.96 6.01
C ARG A 128 13.82 15.47 6.10
N SER A 129 13.08 16.14 6.97
CA SER A 129 13.23 17.59 7.20
C SER A 129 14.52 17.91 7.97
N CYS A 130 14.93 17.02 8.87
CA CYS A 130 16.21 17.14 9.60
C CYS A 130 17.41 16.90 8.67
N ASP A 131 17.34 15.89 7.80
CA ASP A 131 18.40 15.57 6.83
C ASP A 131 18.67 16.71 5.82
N ALA A 132 17.66 17.51 5.49
CA ALA A 132 17.80 18.64 4.58
C ALA A 132 18.47 19.88 5.21
N SER A 133 18.65 19.88 6.54
CA SER A 133 19.21 21.00 7.31
C SER A 133 20.68 20.80 7.71
N ASN A 134 21.29 19.66 7.33
CA ASN A 134 22.69 19.33 7.56
C ASN A 134 23.50 19.34 6.25
#